data_AF-A0A3M1V3F1-F1
#
_entry.id   AF-A0A3M1V3F1-F1
#
_cell.length_a   1.000
_cell.length_b   1.000
_cell.length_c   1.000
_cell.angle_alpha   90.00
_cell.angle_beta   90.00
_cell.angle_gamma   90.00
#
_symmetry.space_group_name_H-M   'P 1'
#
loop_
_entity.id
_entity.type
_entity.pdbx_description
1 polymer ?
#
loop_
_entity_poly.entity_id
_entity_poly.type
_entity_poly.pdbx_seq_one_letter_code
_entity_poly.pdbx_strand_id
1 'polypeptide(L)'
;YGPPGLAEHIAGLIGGIRWDRIGDRGPRFSVAELHGERLRTYYLRAGRPDVELMGDESVEAGLLRQEAGFQVRAATLDHGIPVLAFAYEPAMQIKVHKERLRARGLMPGPWLTLLKARIMTDDMQADIPLPDGTSEKARRLAEELTLTTPGNRLVYATDFADTRHNRAKIQALAKGAHTLFCEATFLQQDAAQAQRTGHLTTHACGEIASAAGVRYLIPFHFSRRYEKDPWQVYQEIAAACPQLVMPKRSS
;
A
#
# COMPACT_ATOMS: atom_id res chain seq x y z
N TYR A 1 -4.43 1.11 -11.24
CA TYR A 1 -4.24 2.42 -10.61
C TYR A 1 -2.86 2.89 -10.96
N GLY A 2 -2.73 4.08 -11.54
CA GLY A 2 -1.44 4.66 -11.90
C GLY A 2 -1.54 6.13 -12.30
N PRO A 3 -0.43 6.72 -12.74
CA PRO A 3 -0.43 8.07 -13.29
C PRO A 3 -1.14 8.11 -14.66
N PRO A 4 -1.41 9.31 -15.20
CA PRO A 4 -1.91 9.50 -16.56
C PRO A 4 -1.11 8.73 -17.62
N GLY A 5 -1.80 8.10 -18.56
CA GLY A 5 -1.20 7.33 -19.67
C GLY A 5 -0.99 5.84 -19.39
N LEU A 6 -1.23 5.37 -18.17
CA LEU A 6 -1.15 3.94 -17.83
C LEU A 6 -2.07 3.07 -18.70
N ALA A 7 -3.29 3.53 -18.99
CA ALA A 7 -4.25 2.78 -19.79
C ALA A 7 -3.71 2.53 -21.20
N GLU A 8 -3.09 3.52 -21.83
CA GLU A 8 -2.47 3.40 -23.15
C GLU A 8 -1.26 2.45 -23.12
N HIS A 9 -0.41 2.53 -22.09
CA HIS A 9 0.71 1.61 -21.93
C HIS A 9 0.23 0.15 -21.79
N ILE A 10 -0.82 -0.08 -21.00
CA ILE A 10 -1.42 -1.41 -20.84
C ILE A 10 -2.07 -1.87 -22.16
N ALA A 11 -2.74 -0.97 -22.89
CA ALA A 11 -3.30 -1.27 -24.21
C ALA A 11 -2.20 -1.71 -25.20
N GLY A 12 -1.07 -1.00 -25.23
CA GLY A 12 0.09 -1.36 -26.05
C GLY A 12 0.68 -2.72 -25.67
N LEU A 13 0.83 -3.00 -24.37
CA LEU A 13 1.29 -4.31 -23.87
C LEU A 13 0.35 -5.44 -24.31
N ILE A 14 -0.95 -5.25 -24.16
CA ILE A 14 -1.97 -6.23 -24.59
C ILE A 14 -1.93 -6.40 -26.11
N GLY A 15 -1.81 -5.31 -26.86
CA GLY A 15 -1.76 -5.28 -28.33
C GLY A 15 -0.50 -5.92 -28.93
N GLY A 16 0.58 -6.03 -28.14
CA GLY A 16 1.79 -6.76 -28.52
C GLY A 16 1.61 -8.28 -28.64
N ILE A 17 0.45 -8.81 -28.22
CA ILE A 17 0.10 -10.23 -28.30
C ILE A 17 -0.99 -10.43 -29.36
N ARG A 18 -0.85 -11.47 -30.20
CA ARG A 18 -1.90 -11.86 -31.16
C ARG A 18 -3.00 -12.67 -30.45
N TRP A 19 -4.24 -12.21 -30.54
CA TRP A 19 -5.40 -12.77 -29.82
C TRP A 19 -6.41 -13.46 -30.74
N ASP A 20 -6.00 -14.50 -31.48
CA ASP A 20 -6.79 -15.15 -32.53
C ASP A 20 -7.81 -16.19 -32.05
N ARG A 21 -7.68 -16.71 -30.81
CA ARG A 21 -8.51 -17.83 -30.31
C ARG A 21 -9.46 -17.50 -29.15
N ILE A 22 -9.41 -16.27 -28.65
CA ILE A 22 -10.20 -15.87 -27.48
C ILE A 22 -11.63 -15.42 -27.85
N GLY A 23 -11.82 -14.91 -29.08
CA GLY A 23 -13.08 -14.27 -29.50
C GLY A 23 -13.57 -13.30 -28.44
N ASP A 24 -14.84 -13.43 -28.04
CA ASP A 24 -15.43 -12.58 -27.02
C ASP A 24 -15.09 -12.96 -25.56
N ARG A 25 -14.24 -13.96 -25.33
CA ARG A 25 -13.82 -14.36 -23.98
C ARG A 25 -12.48 -13.78 -23.57
N GLY A 26 -12.00 -12.76 -24.29
CA GLY A 26 -10.77 -12.05 -23.95
C GLY A 26 -10.76 -11.52 -22.52
N PRO A 27 -9.62 -11.60 -21.82
CA PRO A 27 -9.40 -10.93 -20.54
C PRO A 27 -9.79 -9.44 -20.61
N ARG A 28 -10.34 -8.95 -19.50
CA ARG A 28 -10.87 -7.61 -19.34
C ARG A 28 -10.12 -6.93 -18.20
N PHE A 29 -9.76 -5.68 -18.41
CA PHE A 29 -8.97 -4.90 -17.47
C PHE A 29 -9.70 -3.60 -17.16
N SER A 30 -9.75 -3.25 -15.88
CA SER A 30 -10.14 -1.93 -15.42
C SER A 30 -8.88 -1.20 -14.96
N VAL A 31 -8.55 -0.10 -15.62
CA VAL A 31 -7.34 0.68 -15.37
C VAL A 31 -7.75 2.07 -14.93
N ALA A 32 -7.49 2.37 -13.67
CA ALA A 32 -7.72 3.71 -13.13
C ALA A 32 -6.45 4.57 -13.18
N GLU A 33 -6.60 5.82 -13.59
CA GLU A 33 -5.55 6.84 -13.67
C GLU A 33 -5.88 8.02 -12.77
N LEU A 34 -4.93 8.45 -11.94
CA LEU A 34 -5.07 9.62 -11.08
C LEU A 34 -4.55 10.89 -11.78
N HIS A 35 -5.47 11.69 -12.31
CA HIS A 35 -5.25 12.98 -12.97
C HIS A 35 -5.44 14.12 -11.97
N GLY A 36 -4.47 14.33 -11.08
CA GLY A 36 -4.59 15.31 -9.99
C GLY A 36 -5.70 14.91 -9.02
N GLU A 37 -6.81 15.64 -9.03
CA GLU A 37 -8.00 15.38 -8.20
C GLU A 37 -9.11 14.63 -8.95
N ARG A 38 -8.78 14.03 -10.11
CA ARG A 38 -9.73 13.23 -10.90
C ARG A 38 -9.23 11.80 -11.05
N LEU A 39 -10.11 10.83 -10.82
CA LEU A 39 -9.86 9.42 -11.07
C LEU A 39 -10.60 9.01 -12.34
N ARG A 40 -9.84 8.75 -13.41
CA ARG A 40 -10.37 8.27 -14.68
C ARG A 40 -10.22 6.76 -14.77
N THR A 41 -11.31 6.05 -14.99
CA THR A 41 -11.30 4.60 -15.11
C THR A 41 -11.55 4.21 -16.56
N TYR A 42 -10.59 3.46 -17.11
CA TYR A 42 -10.63 2.94 -18.46
C TYR A 42 -10.90 1.44 -18.44
N TYR A 43 -11.61 0.97 -19.45
CA TYR A 43 -11.85 -0.43 -19.69
C TYR A 43 -11.13 -0.87 -20.96
N LEU A 44 -10.40 -1.98 -20.84
CA LEU A 44 -9.63 -2.57 -21.91
C LEU A 44 -9.99 -4.04 -22.04
N ARG A 45 -9.95 -4.55 -23.27
CA ARG A 45 -10.23 -5.96 -23.55
C ARG A 45 -9.24 -6.51 -24.55
N ALA A 46 -8.62 -7.62 -24.20
CA ALA A 46 -7.74 -8.34 -25.10
C ALA A 46 -8.45 -8.71 -26.41
N GLY A 47 -7.77 -8.51 -27.55
CA GLY A 47 -8.32 -8.73 -28.88
C GLY A 47 -9.25 -7.64 -29.41
N ARG A 48 -9.42 -6.53 -28.68
CA ARG A 48 -10.11 -5.32 -29.14
C ARG A 48 -9.14 -4.12 -29.09
N PRO A 49 -9.20 -3.18 -30.04
CA PRO A 49 -8.30 -2.03 -30.07
C PRO A 49 -8.72 -0.90 -29.10
N ASP A 50 -9.95 -0.96 -28.58
CA ASP A 50 -10.56 0.17 -27.88
C ASP A 50 -10.08 0.31 -26.43
N VAL A 51 -9.82 1.55 -26.03
CA VAL A 51 -9.62 1.98 -24.64
C VAL A 51 -10.79 2.87 -24.28
N GLU A 52 -11.76 2.32 -23.56
CA GLU A 52 -13.03 2.99 -23.29
C GLU A 52 -12.98 3.71 -21.95
N LEU A 53 -13.27 5.01 -21.92
CA LEU A 53 -13.45 5.73 -20.66
C LEU A 53 -14.81 5.35 -20.04
N MET A 54 -14.76 4.72 -18.87
CA MET A 54 -15.94 4.22 -18.16
C MET A 54 -16.37 5.10 -16.99
N GLY A 55 -15.44 5.87 -16.43
CA GLY A 55 -15.72 6.74 -15.30
C GLY A 55 -14.71 7.88 -15.22
N ASP A 56 -15.18 9.03 -14.78
CA ASP A 56 -14.34 10.20 -14.51
C ASP A 56 -14.93 10.96 -13.33
N GLU A 57 -14.39 10.67 -12.15
CA GLU A 57 -14.90 11.16 -10.87
C GLU A 57 -13.88 12.06 -10.17
N SER A 58 -14.36 13.04 -9.41
CA SER A 58 -13.49 13.82 -8.54
C SER A 58 -13.18 13.01 -7.28
N VAL A 59 -11.92 13.02 -6.86
CA VAL A 59 -11.45 12.30 -5.68
C VAL A 59 -10.83 13.26 -4.68
N GLU A 60 -11.26 13.16 -3.43
CA GLU A 60 -10.76 13.98 -2.34
C GLU A 60 -9.50 13.37 -1.73
N ALA A 61 -8.44 14.17 -1.60
CA ALA A 61 -7.17 13.78 -0.98
C ALA A 61 -6.65 12.44 -1.53
N GLY A 62 -6.73 12.28 -2.86
CA GLY A 62 -6.19 11.13 -3.60
C GLY A 62 -6.83 9.78 -3.27
N LEU A 63 -8.07 9.75 -2.77
CA LEU A 63 -8.79 8.49 -2.52
C LEU A 63 -8.96 7.70 -3.83
N LEU A 64 -8.34 6.52 -3.90
CA LEU A 64 -8.40 5.65 -5.08
C LEU A 64 -9.45 4.55 -4.91
N ARG A 65 -9.60 4.04 -3.69
CA ARG A 65 -10.51 2.93 -3.39
C ARG A 65 -10.96 3.03 -1.96
N GLN A 66 -12.25 2.79 -1.74
CA GLN A 66 -12.85 2.66 -0.43
C GLN A 66 -13.61 1.34 -0.36
N GLU A 67 -13.33 0.56 0.67
CA GLU A 67 -13.96 -0.72 1.00
C GLU A 67 -14.39 -0.70 2.46
N ALA A 68 -15.28 -1.61 2.87
CA ALA A 68 -15.68 -1.72 4.28
C ALA A 68 -14.48 -1.95 5.23
N GLY A 69 -13.45 -2.66 4.75
CA GLY A 69 -12.29 -3.02 5.56
C GLY A 69 -11.08 -2.10 5.47
N PHE A 70 -11.00 -1.27 4.44
CA PHE A 70 -9.82 -0.45 4.18
C PHE A 70 -10.11 0.65 3.15
N GLN A 71 -9.22 1.63 3.08
CA GLN A 71 -9.13 2.55 1.96
C GLN A 71 -7.71 2.60 1.40
N VAL A 72 -7.58 3.02 0.14
CA VAL A 72 -6.31 3.28 -0.53
C VAL A 72 -6.29 4.72 -1.02
N ARG A 73 -5.25 5.46 -0.64
CA ARG A 73 -4.99 6.82 -1.14
C ARG A 73 -3.69 6.84 -1.94
N ALA A 74 -3.54 7.83 -2.80
CA ALA A 74 -2.29 8.08 -3.50
C ALA A 74 -1.92 9.55 -3.57
N ALA A 75 -0.63 9.81 -3.74
CA ALA A 75 -0.11 11.12 -4.10
C ALA A 75 0.78 10.97 -5.35
N THR A 76 0.57 11.84 -6.35
CA THR A 76 1.43 11.89 -7.52
C THR A 76 2.73 12.61 -7.19
N LEU A 77 3.86 11.91 -7.26
CA LEU A 77 5.21 12.45 -7.11
C LEU A 77 5.86 12.63 -8.49
N ASP A 78 6.95 13.39 -8.52
CA ASP A 78 7.74 13.66 -9.71
C ASP A 78 9.06 12.86 -9.72
N HIS A 79 9.34 12.17 -10.82
CA HIS A 79 10.59 11.47 -11.12
C HIS A 79 11.18 11.92 -12.46
N GLY A 80 10.84 13.13 -12.92
CA GLY A 80 10.89 13.51 -14.34
C GLY A 80 9.72 12.95 -15.16
N ILE A 81 8.99 11.98 -14.61
CA ILE A 81 7.67 11.51 -15.03
C ILE A 81 6.76 11.39 -13.79
N PRO A 82 5.43 11.43 -13.94
CA PRO A 82 4.53 11.23 -12.81
C PRO A 82 4.61 9.78 -12.30
N VAL A 83 4.77 9.63 -10.98
CA VAL A 83 4.70 8.34 -10.29
C VAL A 83 3.72 8.43 -9.13
N LEU A 84 3.14 7.32 -8.68
CA LEU A 84 2.24 7.31 -7.53
C LEU A 84 2.93 6.71 -6.30
N ALA A 85 2.90 7.44 -5.19
CA ALA A 85 3.03 6.86 -3.86
C ALA A 85 1.64 6.44 -3.36
N PHE A 86 1.58 5.34 -2.60
CA PHE A 86 0.32 4.77 -2.12
C PHE A 86 0.28 4.72 -0.59
N ALA A 87 -0.88 4.98 0.00
CA ALA A 87 -1.20 4.69 1.39
C ALA A 87 -2.31 3.64 1.46
N TYR A 88 -2.03 2.51 2.12
CA TYR A 88 -3.01 1.51 2.50
C TYR A 88 -3.45 1.76 3.94
N GLU A 89 -4.75 1.91 4.15
CA GLU A 89 -5.34 2.33 5.41
C GLU A 89 -6.43 1.33 5.81
N PRO A 90 -6.07 0.25 6.52
CA PRO A 90 -7.06 -0.67 7.05
C PRO A 90 -7.91 0.06 8.10
N ALA A 91 -9.21 -0.22 8.16
CA ALA A 91 -10.10 0.40 9.14
C ALA A 91 -9.74 -0.02 10.58
N MET A 92 -9.43 -1.31 10.75
CA MET A 92 -9.10 -1.89 12.05
C MET A 92 -8.23 -3.15 11.90
N GLN A 93 -7.66 -3.60 13.02
CA GLN A 93 -7.05 -4.91 13.16
C GLN A 93 -7.86 -5.73 14.16
N ILE A 94 -8.19 -6.97 13.81
CA ILE A 94 -8.89 -7.89 14.69
C ILE A 94 -7.96 -9.05 15.04
N LYS A 95 -7.45 -9.06 16.27
CA LYS A 95 -6.64 -10.15 16.82
C LYS A 95 -7.54 -11.13 17.55
N VAL A 96 -7.34 -12.42 17.33
CA VAL A 96 -8.10 -13.48 18.01
C VAL A 96 -7.29 -14.01 19.19
N HIS A 97 -7.91 -14.06 20.37
CA HIS A 97 -7.34 -14.60 21.60
C HIS A 97 -7.32 -16.13 21.55
N LYS A 98 -6.20 -16.69 21.07
CA LYS A 98 -6.01 -18.15 20.95
C LYS A 98 -6.21 -18.90 22.28
N GLU A 99 -5.82 -18.30 23.40
CA GLU A 99 -6.00 -18.89 24.73
C GLU A 99 -7.47 -18.99 25.11
N ARG A 100 -8.27 -17.95 24.84
CA ARG A 100 -9.72 -17.96 25.11
C ARG A 100 -10.46 -18.94 24.20
N LEU A 101 -10.05 -19.06 22.93
CA LEU A 101 -10.55 -20.11 22.05
C LEU A 101 -10.32 -21.51 22.62
N ARG A 102 -9.09 -21.79 23.08
CA ARG A 102 -8.73 -23.08 23.69
C ARG A 102 -9.51 -23.34 24.99
N ALA A 103 -9.66 -22.33 25.84
CA ALA A 103 -10.43 -22.43 27.08
C ALA A 103 -11.90 -22.79 26.81
N ARG A 104 -12.43 -22.36 25.67
CA ARG A 104 -13.79 -22.69 25.21
C ARG A 104 -13.88 -24.00 24.42
N GLY A 105 -12.77 -24.71 24.22
CA GLY A 105 -12.72 -25.93 23.41
C GLY A 105 -13.00 -25.69 21.91
N LEU A 106 -12.95 -24.44 21.44
CA LEU A 106 -13.22 -24.11 20.05
C LEU A 106 -11.95 -24.13 19.21
N MET A 107 -12.00 -24.87 18.11
CA MET A 107 -10.92 -24.88 17.12
C MET A 107 -11.04 -23.69 16.16
N PRO A 108 -9.92 -23.05 15.77
CA PRO A 108 -9.92 -22.06 14.71
C PRO A 108 -10.47 -22.63 13.40
N GLY A 109 -11.26 -21.85 12.67
CA GLY A 109 -11.84 -22.27 11.40
C GLY A 109 -12.57 -21.14 10.66
N PRO A 110 -13.30 -21.46 9.57
CA PRO A 110 -13.99 -20.48 8.72
C PRO A 110 -14.96 -19.55 9.47
N TRP A 111 -15.55 -20.01 10.58
CA TRP A 111 -16.43 -19.20 11.42
C TRP A 111 -15.74 -17.95 11.99
N LEU A 112 -14.42 -17.98 12.20
CA LEU A 112 -13.65 -16.79 12.62
C LEU A 112 -13.56 -15.75 11.50
N THR A 113 -13.50 -16.18 10.24
CA THR A 113 -13.54 -15.28 9.09
C THR A 113 -14.92 -14.61 9.01
N LEU A 114 -15.98 -15.37 9.22
CA LEU A 114 -17.34 -14.82 9.30
C LEU A 114 -17.48 -13.83 10.46
N LEU A 115 -17.02 -14.19 11.67
CA LEU A 115 -17.02 -13.30 12.83
C LEU A 115 -16.30 -11.98 12.52
N LYS A 116 -15.10 -12.05 11.93
CA LYS A 116 -14.34 -10.85 11.53
C LYS A 116 -15.11 -10.02 10.51
N ALA A 117 -15.74 -10.64 9.52
CA ALA A 117 -16.54 -9.92 8.54
C ALA A 117 -17.71 -9.17 9.21
N ARG A 118 -18.39 -9.80 10.18
CA ARG A 118 -19.48 -9.16 10.95
C ARG A 118 -18.99 -7.99 11.81
N ILE A 119 -17.82 -8.12 12.45
CA ILE A 119 -17.19 -7.01 13.18
C ILE A 119 -16.86 -5.86 12.22
N MET A 120 -16.36 -6.15 11.02
CA MET A 120 -15.98 -5.12 10.03
C MET A 120 -17.18 -4.38 9.46
N THR A 121 -18.34 -5.03 9.32
CA THR A 121 -19.57 -4.41 8.83
C THR A 121 -20.48 -3.89 9.95
N ASP A 122 -20.03 -3.93 11.21
CA ASP A 122 -20.81 -3.62 12.42
C ASP A 122 -22.12 -4.43 12.56
N ASP A 123 -22.17 -5.63 11.97
CA ASP A 123 -23.32 -6.54 12.04
C ASP A 123 -23.24 -7.43 13.28
N MET A 124 -23.30 -6.79 14.45
CA MET A 124 -23.00 -7.43 15.74
C MET A 124 -24.13 -8.34 16.26
N GLN A 125 -25.28 -8.35 15.59
CA GLN A 125 -26.44 -9.17 15.92
C GLN A 125 -26.55 -10.46 15.09
N ALA A 126 -25.68 -10.63 14.08
CA ALA A 126 -25.60 -11.85 13.31
C ALA A 126 -25.24 -13.06 14.19
N ASP A 127 -25.89 -14.19 13.91
CA ASP A 127 -25.56 -15.47 14.50
C ASP A 127 -24.36 -16.11 13.76
N ILE A 128 -23.38 -16.55 14.54
CA ILE A 128 -22.16 -17.19 14.04
C ILE A 128 -22.22 -18.68 14.39
N PRO A 129 -22.30 -19.57 13.39
CA PRO A 129 -22.23 -21.01 13.62
C PRO A 129 -20.84 -21.40 14.12
N LEU A 130 -20.80 -22.18 15.19
CA LEU A 130 -19.58 -22.64 15.85
C LEU A 130 -19.26 -24.10 15.49
N PRO A 131 -17.98 -24.53 15.58
CA PRO A 131 -17.57 -25.90 15.26
C PRO A 131 -18.20 -27.00 16.12
N ASP A 132 -18.71 -26.65 17.30
CA ASP A 132 -19.40 -27.57 18.22
C ASP A 132 -20.89 -27.77 17.87
N GLY A 133 -21.35 -27.20 16.75
CA GLY A 133 -22.73 -27.26 16.29
C GLY A 133 -23.65 -26.21 16.92
N THR A 134 -23.14 -25.40 17.86
CA THR A 134 -23.91 -24.29 18.43
C THR A 134 -23.82 -23.04 17.57
N SER A 135 -24.57 -22.01 17.93
CA SER A 135 -24.51 -20.70 17.29
C SER A 135 -24.56 -19.61 18.35
N GLU A 136 -23.86 -18.51 18.11
CA GLU A 136 -23.83 -17.39 19.04
C GLU A 136 -23.72 -16.05 18.32
N LYS A 137 -24.24 -15.00 18.97
CA LYS A 137 -24.16 -13.62 18.49
C LYS A 137 -22.72 -13.16 18.31
N ALA A 138 -22.47 -12.52 17.17
CA ALA A 138 -21.18 -11.93 16.82
C ALA A 138 -20.65 -10.99 17.93
N ARG A 139 -21.53 -10.20 18.57
CA ARG A 139 -21.17 -9.34 19.72
C ARG A 139 -20.45 -10.10 20.83
N ARG A 140 -21.05 -11.18 21.33
CA ARG A 140 -20.51 -11.93 22.47
C ARG A 140 -19.19 -12.59 22.12
N LEU A 141 -19.09 -13.17 20.93
CA LEU A 141 -17.84 -13.74 20.42
C LEU A 141 -16.75 -12.69 20.21
N ALA A 142 -17.09 -11.48 19.73
CA ALA A 142 -16.11 -10.42 19.52
C ALA A 142 -15.53 -9.90 20.84
N GLU A 143 -16.38 -9.59 21.81
CA GLU A 143 -15.99 -9.09 23.14
C GLU A 143 -15.16 -10.14 23.91
N GLU A 144 -15.52 -11.42 23.79
CA GLU A 144 -14.83 -12.51 24.45
C GLU A 144 -13.53 -12.90 23.71
N LEU A 145 -13.57 -13.10 22.39
CA LEU A 145 -12.51 -13.81 21.68
C LEU A 145 -11.61 -12.89 20.86
N THR A 146 -11.90 -11.60 20.77
CA THR A 146 -11.11 -10.68 19.93
C THR A 146 -10.64 -9.42 20.66
N LEU A 147 -9.54 -8.88 20.16
CA LEU A 147 -9.07 -7.52 20.45
C LEU A 147 -9.05 -6.74 19.14
N THR A 148 -9.88 -5.70 19.07
CA THR A 148 -9.92 -4.78 17.94
C THR A 148 -9.11 -3.53 18.24
N THR A 149 -8.18 -3.18 17.35
CA THR A 149 -7.37 -1.95 17.44
C THR A 149 -7.45 -1.17 16.14
N PRO A 150 -7.10 0.13 16.12
CA PRO A 150 -6.97 0.87 14.87
C PRO A 150 -6.07 0.16 13.86
N GLY A 151 -6.37 0.32 12.57
CA GLY A 151 -5.57 -0.23 11.49
C GLY A 151 -4.17 0.36 11.43
N ASN A 152 -3.18 -0.45 11.04
CA ASN A 152 -1.84 0.04 10.76
C ASN A 152 -1.79 0.62 9.35
N ARG A 153 -1.78 1.96 9.23
CA ARG A 153 -1.54 2.65 7.97
C ARG A 153 -0.14 2.32 7.43
N LEU A 154 -0.07 1.85 6.20
CA LEU A 154 1.18 1.56 5.48
C LEU A 154 1.30 2.53 4.31
N VAL A 155 2.48 3.11 4.11
CA VAL A 155 2.77 3.98 2.95
C VAL A 155 3.93 3.42 2.16
N TYR A 156 3.82 3.44 0.84
CA TYR A 156 4.82 2.97 -0.10
C TYR A 156 5.14 4.08 -1.10
N ALA A 157 6.42 4.47 -1.18
CA ALA A 157 6.91 5.48 -2.11
C ALA A 157 8.27 5.07 -2.67
N THR A 158 8.39 5.10 -4.00
CA THR A 158 9.62 4.81 -4.74
C THR A 158 9.70 5.68 -5.97
N ASP A 159 10.90 5.77 -6.51
CA ASP A 159 11.28 6.44 -7.76
C ASP A 159 10.73 7.87 -7.84
N PHE A 160 11.21 8.76 -6.96
CA PHE A 160 10.84 10.17 -6.95
C PHE A 160 12.02 11.08 -6.55
N ALA A 161 12.04 12.26 -7.18
CA ALA A 161 13.09 13.23 -7.02
C ALA A 161 13.03 13.92 -5.66
N ASP A 162 14.19 14.29 -5.14
CA ASP A 162 14.31 15.03 -3.89
C ASP A 162 13.94 16.52 -4.04
N THR A 163 12.66 16.80 -4.28
CA THR A 163 12.14 18.16 -4.42
C THR A 163 11.29 18.54 -3.21
N ARG A 164 11.21 19.84 -2.89
CA ARG A 164 10.34 20.34 -1.81
C ARG A 164 8.88 19.91 -1.99
N HIS A 165 8.40 19.88 -3.23
CA HIS A 165 7.03 19.47 -3.55
C HIS A 165 6.79 17.99 -3.27
N ASN A 166 7.71 17.12 -3.72
CA ASN A 166 7.62 15.69 -3.43
C ASN A 166 7.70 15.43 -1.94
N ARG A 167 8.67 16.04 -1.24
CA ARG A 167 8.82 15.96 0.22
C ARG A 167 7.51 16.30 0.93
N ALA A 168 6.88 17.42 0.59
CA ALA A 168 5.63 17.85 1.20
C ALA A 168 4.50 16.84 0.97
N LYS A 169 4.35 16.32 -0.26
CA LYS A 169 3.33 15.32 -0.61
C LYS A 169 3.52 14.01 0.15
N ILE A 170 4.74 13.46 0.17
CA ILE A 170 5.00 12.20 0.84
C ILE A 170 4.91 12.34 2.36
N GLN A 171 5.35 13.46 2.93
CA GLN A 171 5.19 13.75 4.36
C GLN A 171 3.70 13.84 4.74
N ALA A 172 2.87 14.47 3.92
CA ALA A 172 1.43 14.54 4.14
C ALA A 172 0.78 13.15 4.05
N LEU A 173 1.11 12.37 3.02
CA LEU A 173 0.58 11.01 2.81
C LEU A 173 1.01 10.05 3.93
N ALA A 174 2.26 10.16 4.40
CA ALA A 174 2.86 9.30 5.42
C ALA A 174 2.66 9.79 6.86
N LYS A 175 1.98 10.92 7.08
CA LYS A 175 1.82 11.52 8.41
C LYS A 175 1.28 10.52 9.42
N GLY A 176 2.08 10.23 10.45
CA GLY A 176 1.74 9.29 11.53
C GLY A 176 1.53 7.84 11.06
N ALA A 177 2.00 7.46 9.87
CA ALA A 177 1.85 6.10 9.38
C ALA A 177 2.55 5.10 10.31
N HIS A 178 1.98 3.90 10.42
CA HIS A 178 2.63 2.82 11.14
C HIS A 178 3.94 2.43 10.46
N THR A 179 3.94 2.36 9.13
CA THR A 179 5.15 2.02 8.37
C THR A 179 5.20 2.81 7.08
N LEU A 180 6.36 3.40 6.81
CA LEU A 180 6.71 3.97 5.52
C LEU A 180 7.79 3.09 4.87
N PHE A 181 7.46 2.54 3.71
CA PHE A 181 8.41 1.99 2.77
C PHE A 181 8.84 3.11 1.83
N CYS A 182 10.11 3.50 1.86
CA CYS A 182 10.62 4.61 1.06
C CYS A 182 11.92 4.22 0.37
N GLU A 183 12.10 4.66 -0.88
CA GLU A 183 13.41 4.53 -1.52
C GLU A 183 14.51 5.29 -0.76
N ALA A 184 15.74 4.80 -0.88
CA ALA A 184 16.96 5.46 -0.41
C ALA A 184 18.11 5.11 -1.38
N THR A 185 17.95 5.51 -2.64
CA THR A 185 18.74 4.95 -3.74
C THR A 185 20.23 5.25 -3.62
N PHE A 186 20.60 6.45 -3.19
CA PHE A 186 22.00 6.91 -3.14
C PHE A 186 22.42 7.33 -1.73
N LEU A 187 23.69 7.09 -1.37
CA LEU A 187 24.30 7.72 -0.19
C LEU A 187 24.40 9.24 -0.38
N GLN A 188 24.55 10.03 0.70
CA GLN A 188 24.62 11.49 0.58
C GLN A 188 25.82 11.95 -0.25
N GLN A 189 26.95 11.24 -0.21
CA GLN A 189 28.12 11.52 -1.04
C GLN A 189 27.82 11.45 -2.55
N ASP A 190 26.79 10.69 -2.94
CA ASP A 190 26.35 10.51 -4.33
C ASP A 190 25.12 11.38 -4.67
N ALA A 191 24.84 12.44 -3.90
CA ALA A 191 23.68 13.33 -4.09
C ALA A 191 23.57 13.89 -5.52
N ALA A 192 24.69 14.19 -6.17
CA ALA A 192 24.68 14.66 -7.56
C ALA A 192 24.13 13.61 -8.53
N GLN A 193 24.39 12.32 -8.28
CA GLN A 193 23.80 11.23 -9.06
C GLN A 193 22.30 11.11 -8.77
N ALA A 194 21.91 11.16 -7.49
CA ALA A 194 20.51 11.12 -7.07
C ALA A 194 19.68 12.19 -7.77
N GLN A 195 20.16 13.45 -7.77
CA GLN A 195 19.52 14.57 -8.44
C GLN A 195 19.39 14.34 -9.95
N ARG A 196 20.46 13.89 -10.62
CA ARG A 196 20.45 13.65 -12.08
C ARG A 196 19.45 12.59 -12.50
N THR A 197 19.26 11.56 -11.69
CA THR A 197 18.34 10.45 -12.00
C THR A 197 17.01 10.56 -11.28
N GLY A 198 16.73 11.68 -10.61
CA GLY A 198 15.45 11.91 -9.94
C GLY A 198 15.17 10.97 -8.75
N HIS A 199 16.18 10.61 -7.95
CA HIS A 199 16.03 9.73 -6.79
C HIS A 199 16.38 10.42 -5.48
N LEU A 200 16.05 9.77 -4.36
CA LEU A 200 16.43 10.22 -3.03
C LEU A 200 17.87 9.83 -2.66
N THR A 201 18.44 10.64 -1.77
CA THR A 201 19.54 10.20 -0.91
C THR A 201 19.02 9.49 0.35
N THR A 202 19.88 8.71 1.00
CA THR A 202 19.68 8.15 2.35
C THR A 202 19.30 9.21 3.37
N HIS A 203 19.98 10.36 3.36
CA HIS A 203 19.66 11.48 4.26
C HIS A 203 18.26 12.03 4.00
N ALA A 204 17.91 12.26 2.72
CA ALA A 204 16.59 12.74 2.34
C ALA A 204 15.47 11.77 2.75
N CYS A 205 15.68 10.47 2.54
CA CYS A 205 14.76 9.41 2.97
C CYS A 205 14.51 9.47 4.50
N GLY A 206 15.59 9.58 5.28
CA GLY A 206 15.51 9.71 6.73
C GLY A 206 14.78 10.98 7.18
N GLU A 207 15.10 12.13 6.61
CA GLU A 207 14.45 13.41 6.90
C GLU A 207 12.95 13.39 6.60
N ILE A 208 12.55 12.82 5.46
CA ILE A 208 11.15 12.66 5.07
C ILE A 208 10.40 11.83 6.11
N ALA A 209 10.96 10.67 6.49
CA ALA A 209 10.33 9.77 7.45
C ALA A 209 10.20 10.41 8.84
N SER A 210 11.27 11.05 9.31
CA SER A 210 11.29 11.77 10.59
C SER A 210 10.25 12.89 10.62
N ALA A 211 10.18 13.71 9.57
CA ALA A 211 9.20 14.79 9.46
C ALA A 211 7.76 14.30 9.38
N ALA A 212 7.53 13.14 8.76
CA ALA A 212 6.22 12.49 8.71
C ALA A 212 5.80 11.86 10.05
N GLY A 213 6.73 11.69 11.00
CA GLY A 213 6.46 11.07 12.30
C GLY A 213 6.00 9.62 12.18
N VAL A 214 6.57 8.87 11.23
CA VAL A 214 6.23 7.46 11.03
C VAL A 214 6.72 6.61 12.19
N ARG A 215 6.02 5.53 12.51
CA ARG A 215 6.46 4.62 13.58
C ARG A 215 7.64 3.74 13.14
N TYR A 216 7.68 3.33 11.88
CA TYR A 216 8.74 2.53 11.30
C TYR A 216 9.08 3.02 9.89
N LEU A 217 10.37 3.24 9.63
CA LEU A 217 10.91 3.42 8.26
C LEU A 217 11.54 2.10 7.80
N ILE A 218 11.10 1.60 6.64
CA ILE A 218 11.69 0.45 5.95
C ILE A 218 12.25 0.95 4.62
N PRO A 219 13.55 1.26 4.54
CA PRO A 219 14.14 1.78 3.33
C PRO A 219 14.40 0.66 2.31
N PHE A 220 14.33 0.99 1.02
CA PHE A 220 14.62 0.05 -0.06
C PHE A 220 15.16 0.75 -1.32
N HIS A 221 15.26 0.00 -2.43
CA HIS A 221 15.69 0.51 -3.74
C HIS A 221 17.14 1.03 -3.75
N PHE A 222 18.03 0.38 -3.00
CA PHE A 222 19.43 0.82 -2.92
C PHE A 222 20.16 0.60 -4.25
N SER A 223 21.03 1.54 -4.60
CA SER A 223 21.91 1.37 -5.76
C SER A 223 22.78 0.12 -5.59
N ARG A 224 22.95 -0.64 -6.68
CA ARG A 224 23.85 -1.81 -6.73
C ARG A 224 25.29 -1.49 -6.32
N ARG A 225 25.67 -0.21 -6.39
CA ARG A 225 26.98 0.31 -5.95
C ARG A 225 27.31 -0.08 -4.51
N TYR A 226 26.31 -0.23 -3.65
CA TYR A 226 26.48 -0.52 -2.23
C TYR A 226 26.22 -2.00 -1.88
N GLU A 227 26.06 -2.90 -2.86
CA GLU A 227 25.80 -4.33 -2.61
C GLU A 227 26.90 -5.00 -1.76
N LYS A 228 28.14 -4.53 -1.88
CA LYS A 228 29.28 -5.07 -1.10
C LYS A 228 29.30 -4.60 0.35
N ASP A 229 28.71 -3.44 0.64
CA ASP A 229 28.57 -2.91 1.99
C ASP A 229 27.23 -2.17 2.15
N PRO A 230 26.12 -2.92 2.24
CA PRO A 230 24.81 -2.31 2.40
C PRO A 230 24.65 -1.66 3.78
N TRP A 231 25.54 -1.96 4.73
CA TRP A 231 25.42 -1.44 6.10
C TRP A 231 25.65 0.07 6.16
N GLN A 232 26.50 0.60 5.28
CA GLN A 232 26.72 2.04 5.15
C GLN A 232 25.42 2.79 4.86
N VAL A 233 24.56 2.24 4.01
CA VAL A 233 23.23 2.81 3.68
C VAL A 233 22.37 2.92 4.94
N TYR A 234 22.26 1.83 5.70
CA TYR A 234 21.45 1.81 6.92
C TYR A 234 22.01 2.75 8.00
N GLN A 235 23.33 2.86 8.16
CA GLN A 235 23.94 3.77 9.13
C GLN A 235 23.63 5.23 8.84
N GLU A 236 23.71 5.63 7.57
CA GLU A 236 23.42 7.01 7.17
C GLU A 236 21.94 7.36 7.36
N ILE A 237 21.03 6.44 7.03
CA ILE A 237 19.60 6.63 7.29
C ILE A 237 19.32 6.69 8.79
N ALA A 238 19.96 5.84 9.60
CA ALA A 238 19.78 5.82 11.06
C ALA A 238 20.15 7.15 11.72
N ALA A 239 21.15 7.85 11.17
CA ALA A 239 21.56 9.17 11.65
C ALA A 239 20.48 10.25 11.44
N ALA A 240 19.65 10.11 10.39
CA ALA A 240 18.56 11.05 10.07
C ALA A 240 17.17 10.59 10.56
N CYS A 241 17.00 9.30 10.88
CA CYS A 241 15.72 8.71 11.27
C CYS A 241 15.90 7.60 12.33
N PRO A 242 15.60 7.89 13.61
CA PRO A 242 15.68 6.90 14.68
C PRO A 242 14.62 5.79 14.57
N GLN A 243 13.57 5.99 13.77
CA GLN A 243 12.50 5.00 13.52
C GLN A 243 12.87 3.98 12.43
N LEU A 244 14.12 4.02 11.94
CA LEU A 244 14.63 3.04 10.99
C LEU A 244 14.55 1.61 11.55
N VAL A 245 13.98 0.70 10.76
CA VAL A 245 14.07 -0.73 11.01
C VAL A 245 15.43 -1.24 10.51
N MET A 246 16.33 -1.48 11.46
CA MET A 246 17.64 -2.06 11.17
C MET A 246 17.53 -3.58 10.95
N PRO A 247 18.15 -4.14 9.89
CA PRO A 247 18.26 -5.58 9.75
C PRO A 247 19.13 -6.15 10.86
N LYS A 248 18.81 -7.38 11.30
CA LYS A 248 19.69 -8.11 12.21
C LYS A 248 20.95 -8.50 11.46
N ARG A 249 22.13 -8.24 12.04
CA ARG A 249 23.38 -8.79 11.52
C ARG A 249 23.33 -10.30 11.66
N SER A 250 23.57 -11.02 10.58
CA SER A 250 23.89 -12.45 10.65
C SER A 250 25.17 -12.59 11.46
N SER A 251 25.10 -13.33 12.56
CA SER A 251 26.27 -13.78 13.33
C SER A 251 27.14 -14.71 12.50
#